data_AF-A0A948XM42-F1
#
_entry.id   AF-A0A948XM42-F1
#
_cell.length_a   1.000
_cell.length_b   1.000
_cell.length_c   1.000
_cell.angle_alpha   90.00
_cell.angle_beta   90.00
_cell.angle_gamma   90.00
#
_symmetry.space_group_name_H-M   'P 1'
#
loop_
_entity.id
_entity.type
_entity.pdbx_description
1 polymer ?
#
loop_
_entity_poly.entity_id
_entity_poly.type
_entity_poly.pdbx_seq_one_letter_code
_entity_poly.pdbx_strand_id
1 'polypeptide(L)'
;MLAKMYHYYNKSIFLFLLMQPTFYFAIGFAMLTNFSVSAMILLFIKTADIATKILLIEQVFIKKELSKDLSIALLSPVPSILPYLGLLLYPPLIYMAL
;
A
#
# COMPACT_ATOMS: atom_id res chain seq x y z
N MET A 1 -0.63 -7.87 11.63
CA MET A 1 -0.60 -7.80 10.14
C MET A 1 0.83 -7.63 9.61
N LEU A 2 1.56 -6.60 10.04
CA LEU A 2 2.95 -6.33 9.62
C LEU A 2 3.92 -7.53 9.83
N ALA A 3 3.81 -8.29 10.93
CA ALA A 3 4.65 -9.47 11.15
C ALA A 3 4.47 -10.56 10.08
N LYS A 4 3.25 -10.77 9.57
CA LYS A 4 3.01 -11.70 8.45
C LYS A 4 3.64 -11.19 7.17
N MET A 5 3.52 -9.88 6.90
CA MET A 5 4.16 -9.24 5.74
C MET A 5 5.68 -9.38 5.79
N TYR A 6 6.27 -9.16 6.98
CA TYR A 6 7.70 -9.35 7.20
C TYR A 6 8.14 -10.79 6.93
N HIS A 7 7.37 -11.80 7.36
CA HIS A 7 7.71 -13.21 7.07
C HIS A 7 7.86 -13.49 5.57
N TYR A 8 6.95 -12.96 4.73
CA TYR A 8 7.06 -13.12 3.28
C TYR A 8 8.18 -12.26 2.69
N TYR A 9 8.31 -11.02 3.15
CA TYR A 9 9.39 -10.10 2.74
C TYR A 9 10.77 -10.70 3.02
N ASN A 10 10.97 -11.28 4.19
CA ASN A 10 12.24 -11.89 4.61
C ASN A 10 12.61 -13.13 3.78
N LYS A 11 11.62 -13.85 3.24
CA LYS A 11 11.85 -14.94 2.29
C LYS A 11 12.20 -14.41 0.90
N SER A 12 11.45 -13.43 0.41
CA SER A 12 11.68 -12.79 -0.88
C SER A 12 10.80 -11.54 -1.04
N ILE A 13 11.37 -10.48 -1.62
CA ILE A 13 10.61 -9.30 -2.03
C ILE A 13 9.46 -9.64 -2.99
N PHE A 14 9.62 -10.65 -3.86
CA PHE A 14 8.59 -11.07 -4.81
C PHE A 14 7.37 -11.68 -4.12
N LEU A 15 7.58 -12.46 -3.05
CA LEU A 15 6.47 -13.01 -2.27
C LEU A 15 5.68 -11.92 -1.56
N PHE A 16 6.37 -10.87 -1.08
CA PHE A 16 5.72 -9.70 -0.52
C PHE A 16 4.88 -8.94 -1.56
N LEU A 17 5.42 -8.74 -2.77
CA LEU A 17 4.70 -8.08 -3.86
C LEU A 17 3.49 -8.88 -4.33
N LEU A 18 3.60 -10.20 -4.46
CA LEU A 18 2.49 -11.10 -4.81
C LEU A 18 1.31 -11.01 -3.83
N MET A 19 1.59 -10.66 -2.57
CA MET A 19 0.58 -10.49 -1.54
C MET A 19 -0.26 -9.21 -1.69
N GLN A 20 0.04 -8.35 -2.69
CA GLN A 20 -0.64 -7.07 -2.95
C GLN A 20 -1.50 -7.15 -4.24
N PRO A 21 -2.63 -7.88 -4.25
CA PRO A 21 -3.43 -8.09 -5.46
C PRO A 21 -3.91 -6.77 -6.09
N THR A 22 -4.21 -5.75 -5.27
CA THR A 22 -4.68 -4.45 -5.75
C THR A 22 -3.61 -3.65 -6.52
N PHE A 23 -2.34 -3.97 -6.35
CA PHE A 23 -1.26 -3.36 -7.13
C PHE A 23 -1.23 -3.90 -8.56
N TYR A 24 -1.39 -5.20 -8.73
CA TYR A 24 -1.53 -5.80 -10.06
C TYR A 24 -2.80 -5.35 -10.77
N PHE A 25 -3.91 -5.19 -10.03
CA PHE A 25 -5.11 -4.55 -10.56
C PHE A 25 -4.82 -3.14 -11.08
N ALA A 26 -4.10 -2.32 -10.32
CA ALA A 26 -3.75 -0.96 -10.73
C ALA A 26 -2.89 -0.93 -11.99
N ILE A 27 -1.91 -1.84 -12.11
CA ILE A 27 -1.07 -1.97 -13.31
C ILE A 27 -1.94 -2.33 -14.51
N GLY A 28 -2.75 -3.40 -14.40
CA GLY A 28 -3.63 -3.83 -15.47
C GLY A 28 -4.63 -2.75 -15.88
N PHE A 29 -5.20 -2.05 -14.90
CA PHE A 29 -6.13 -0.96 -15.14
C PHE A 29 -5.49 0.23 -15.88
N ALA A 30 -4.26 0.60 -15.50
CA ALA A 30 -3.49 1.61 -16.21
C ALA A 30 -3.22 1.20 -17.67
N MET A 31 -2.85 -0.06 -17.91
CA MET A 31 -2.64 -0.57 -19.27
C MET A 31 -3.93 -0.56 -20.11
N LEU A 32 -5.06 -0.97 -19.53
CA LEU A 32 -6.36 -1.01 -20.23
C LEU A 32 -6.92 0.38 -20.54
N THR A 33 -6.56 1.39 -19.75
CA THR A 33 -7.01 2.79 -19.93
C THR A 33 -5.97 3.66 -20.64
N ASN A 34 -5.03 3.03 -21.37
CA ASN A 34 -3.95 3.70 -22.10
C ASN A 34 -3.16 4.71 -21.24
N PHE A 35 -2.90 4.36 -19.98
CA PHE A 35 -2.18 5.18 -19.01
C PHE A 35 -2.81 6.56 -18.77
N SER A 36 -4.15 6.62 -18.71
CA SER A 36 -4.89 7.82 -18.31
C SER A 36 -4.36 8.41 -16.99
N VAL A 37 -4.45 9.73 -16.83
CA VAL A 37 -3.89 10.45 -15.67
C VAL A 37 -4.45 9.89 -14.35
N SER A 38 -5.75 9.65 -14.31
CA SER A 38 -6.46 9.08 -13.16
C SER A 38 -6.03 7.65 -12.84
N ALA A 39 -5.81 6.79 -13.84
CA ALA A 39 -5.27 5.44 -13.63
C ALA A 39 -3.81 5.48 -13.15
N MET A 40 -3.00 6.41 -13.67
CA MET A 40 -1.63 6.63 -13.21
C MET A 40 -1.57 7.13 -11.75
N ILE A 41 -2.49 8.00 -11.35
CA ILE A 41 -2.65 8.42 -9.94
C ILE A 41 -3.01 7.21 -9.07
N LEU A 42 -3.95 6.36 -9.50
CA LEU A 42 -4.32 5.16 -8.78
C LEU A 42 -3.13 4.20 -8.62
N LEU A 43 -2.33 4.00 -9.67
CA LEU A 43 -1.11 3.22 -9.62
C LEU A 43 -0.09 3.83 -8.65
N PHE A 44 0.12 5.14 -8.71
CA PHE A 44 1.04 5.84 -7.82
C PHE A 44 0.64 5.68 -6.34
N ILE A 45 -0.65 5.83 -6.01
CA ILE A 45 -1.16 5.62 -4.65
C ILE A 45 -0.85 4.20 -4.18
N LYS A 46 -1.02 3.18 -5.03
CA LYS A 46 -0.69 1.79 -4.68
C LYS A 46 0.81 1.55 -4.52
N THR A 47 1.64 2.15 -5.36
CA THR A 47 3.10 2.09 -5.21
C THR A 47 3.55 2.74 -3.91
N ALA A 48 3.01 3.91 -3.57
CA ALA A 48 3.30 4.60 -2.31
C ALA A 48 2.90 3.74 -1.10
N ASP A 49 1.71 3.13 -1.11
CA ASP A 49 1.25 2.23 -0.05
C ASP A 49 2.21 1.03 0.16
N ILE A 50 2.69 0.42 -0.93
CA ILE A 50 3.69 -0.66 -0.87
C ILE A 50 5.02 -0.15 -0.31
N ALA A 51 5.50 0.99 -0.81
CA ALA A 51 6.76 1.58 -0.36
C ALA A 51 6.73 1.91 1.13
N THR A 52 5.65 2.52 1.63
CA THR A 52 5.47 2.80 3.05
C THR A 52 5.48 1.52 3.88
N LYS A 53 4.83 0.44 3.41
CA LYS A 53 4.86 -0.86 4.10
C LYS A 53 6.26 -1.46 4.18
N ILE A 54 7.06 -1.34 3.12
CA ILE A 54 8.46 -1.80 3.12
C ILE A 54 9.27 -1.01 4.15
N LEU A 55 9.14 0.33 4.15
CA LEU A 55 9.82 1.20 5.11
C LEU A 55 9.45 0.84 6.56
N LEU A 56 8.16 0.60 6.82
CA LEU A 56 7.69 0.17 8.14
C LEU A 56 8.27 -1.18 8.54
N ILE A 57 8.33 -2.15 7.61
CA ILE A 57 8.94 -3.46 7.88
C ILE A 57 10.42 -3.30 8.23
N GLU A 58 11.15 -2.49 7.47
CA GLU A 58 12.57 -2.25 7.66
C GLU A 58 12.83 -1.58 9.02
N GLN A 59 12.08 -0.54 9.37
CA GLN A 59 12.23 0.17 10.64
C GLN A 59 11.87 -0.71 11.84
N VAL A 60 10.75 -1.45 11.77
CA VAL A 60 10.23 -2.22 12.90
C VAL A 60 10.98 -3.53 13.12
N PHE A 61 11.24 -4.31 12.05
CA PHE A 61 11.76 -5.68 12.19
C PHE A 61 13.26 -5.81 11.92
N ILE A 62 13.82 -5.00 11.01
CA ILE A 62 15.23 -5.11 10.60
C ILE A 62 16.10 -4.18 11.46
N LYS A 63 15.88 -2.87 11.38
CA LYS A 63 16.64 -1.85 12.12
C LYS A 63 16.27 -1.82 13.59
N LYS A 64 15.03 -2.19 13.93
CA LYS A 64 14.45 -2.08 15.28
C LYS A 64 14.55 -0.65 15.85
N GLU A 65 14.58 0.33 14.96
CA GLU A 65 14.62 1.75 15.28
C GLU A 65 13.19 2.29 15.27
N LEU A 66 12.49 2.07 16.37
CA LEU A 66 11.18 2.64 16.60
C LEU A 66 11.37 4.05 17.17
N SER A 67 11.20 5.07 16.31
CA SER A 67 11.08 6.44 16.81
C SER A 67 9.87 6.52 17.74
N LYS A 68 9.93 7.44 18.72
CA LYS A 68 8.84 7.64 19.68
C LYS A 68 7.50 7.88 18.96
N ASP A 69 7.54 8.68 17.89
CA ASP A 69 6.37 9.01 17.08
C ASP A 69 5.83 7.80 16.31
N LEU A 70 6.72 6.97 15.74
CA LEU A 70 6.32 5.76 15.02
C LEU A 70 5.71 4.71 15.96
N SER A 71 6.27 4.56 17.15
CA SER A 71 5.73 3.68 18.19
C SER A 71 4.32 4.11 18.61
N ILE A 72 4.12 5.42 18.84
CA ILE A 72 2.80 5.98 19.16
C ILE A 72 1.83 5.74 17.99
N ALA A 73 2.25 5.98 16.74
CA ALA A 73 1.42 5.77 15.57
C ALA A 73 1.00 4.29 15.39
N LEU A 74 1.90 3.34 15.67
CA LEU A 74 1.62 1.90 15.57
C LEU A 74 0.69 1.39 16.68
N LEU A 75 0.74 1.99 17.87
CA LEU A 75 -0.12 1.65 19.01
C LEU A 75 -1.46 2.40 18.98
N SER A 76 -1.55 3.47 18.18
CA SER A 76 -2.76 4.27 18.05
C SER A 76 -3.88 3.44 17.42
N PRO A 77 -5.12 3.51 17.94
CA PRO A 77 -6.26 2.87 17.32
C PRO A 77 -6.44 3.44 15.90
N VAL A 78 -6.53 2.54 14.92
CA VAL A 78 -6.82 2.92 13.54
C VAL A 78 -8.20 3.59 13.51
N PRO A 79 -8.31 4.83 13.01
CA PRO A 79 -9.60 5.52 12.92
C PRO A 79 -10.59 4.68 12.11
N SER A 80 -11.83 4.55 12.59
CA SER A 80 -12.86 3.77 11.90
C SER A 80 -13.16 4.26 10.49
N ILE A 81 -12.83 5.52 10.17
CA ILE A 81 -13.00 6.11 8.84
C ILE A 81 -11.96 5.61 7.82
N LEU A 82 -10.78 5.17 8.28
CA LEU A 82 -9.63 4.87 7.41
C LEU A 82 -9.92 3.77 6.38
N PRO A 83 -10.61 2.66 6.72
CA PRO A 83 -11.01 1.64 5.74
C PRO A 83 -11.95 2.17 4.65
N TYR A 84 -12.77 3.19 4.95
CA TYR A 84 -13.75 3.75 4.01
C TYR A 84 -13.14 4.75 3.03
N LEU A 85 -11.93 5.27 3.30
CA LEU A 85 -11.26 6.20 2.38
C LEU A 85 -11.05 5.58 1.00
N GLY A 86 -10.75 4.28 0.92
CA GLY A 86 -10.62 3.58 -0.35
C GLY A 86 -11.92 3.56 -1.17
N LEU A 87 -13.08 3.47 -0.50
CA LEU A 87 -14.39 3.50 -1.15
C LEU A 87 -14.77 4.88 -1.68
N LEU A 88 -14.24 5.94 -1.06
CA LEU A 88 -14.48 7.31 -1.54
C LEU A 88 -13.47 7.73 -2.62
N LEU A 89 -12.20 7.30 -2.50
CA LEU A 89 -11.14 7.73 -3.39
C LEU A 89 -11.07 6.92 -4.69
N TYR A 90 -11.26 5.60 -4.64
CA TYR A 90 -11.00 4.75 -5.81
C TYR A 90 -12.10 4.78 -6.88
N PRO A 91 -13.41 4.73 -6.57
CA PRO A 91 -14.44 4.77 -7.59
C PRO A 91 -14.41 6.02 -8.48
N PRO A 92 -14.21 7.26 -7.95
CA PRO A 92 -14.05 8.43 -8.81
C PRO A 92 -12.83 8.33 -9.72
N LEU A 93 -11.68 7.86 -9.22
CA LEU A 93 -10.47 7.67 -10.03
C LEU A 93 -10.68 6.64 -11.13
N ILE A 94 -11.38 5.55 -10.84
CA ILE A 94 -11.72 4.53 -11.83
C ILE A 94 -12.69 5.11 -12.87
N TYR A 95 -13.74 5.81 -12.43
CA TYR A 95 -14.72 6.41 -13.34
C TYR A 95 -14.10 7.45 -14.27
N MET A 96 -13.18 8.29 -13.77
CA MET A 96 -12.47 9.28 -14.58
C MET A 96 -11.43 8.69 -15.53
N ALA A 97 -11.08 7.40 -15.38
CA ALA A 97 -10.10 6.72 -16.22
C ALA A 97 -10.72 5.92 -17.37
N LEU A 98 -11.99 5.54 -17.23
CA LEU A 98 -12.81 4.88 -18.25
C LEU A 98 -13.29 5.90 -19.28
#